data_AF-A0A5Q4D9R7-F1
#
_entry.id   AF-A0A5Q4D9R7-F1
#
_cell.length_a   1.000
_cell.length_b   1.000
_cell.length_c   1.000
_cell.angle_alpha   90.00
_cell.angle_beta   90.00
_cell.angle_gamma   90.00
#
_symmetry.space_group_name_H-M   'P 1'
#
loop_
_entity.id
_entity.type
_entity.pdbx_description
1 polymer ?
#
loop_
_entity_poly.entity_id
_entity_poly.type
_entity_poly.pdbx_seq_one_letter_code
_entity_poly.pdbx_strand_id
1 'polypeptide(L)' 'MRAFFHPRPTRELLRSAPLHVIVRDFPETLEGIREWGVLPHEMGERTAGDIDPEGQLLDALQAVTAWRPGPADA' A
#
# COMPACT_ATOMS: atom_id res chain seq x y z
N MET A 1 12.21 -7.28 21.43
CA MET A 1 12.18 -7.57 19.97
C MET A 1 12.17 -6.24 19.23
N ARG A 2 13.17 -5.95 18.39
CA ARG A 2 13.07 -4.84 17.44
C ARG A 2 12.11 -5.28 16.35
N ALA A 3 10.92 -4.66 16.27
CA ALA A 3 10.05 -4.84 15.12
C ALA A 3 10.76 -4.21 13.91
N PHE A 4 11.25 -5.04 12.99
CA PHE A 4 11.76 -4.57 11.72
C PHE A 4 10.55 -4.23 10.84
N PHE A 5 10.17 -2.97 10.83
CA PHE A 5 9.19 -2.47 9.88
C PHE A 5 9.86 -2.30 8.51
N HIS A 6 9.16 -2.64 7.44
CA HIS A 6 9.57 -2.24 6.10
C HIS A 6 9.73 -0.72 6.04
N PRO A 7 10.75 -0.21 5.32
CA PRO A 7 10.86 1.23 5.06
C PRO A 7 9.64 1.71 4.27
N ARG A 8 9.47 3.03 4.19
CA ARG A 8 8.39 3.65 3.41
C ARG A 8 8.40 3.10 1.98
N PRO A 9 7.24 2.63 1.46
CA PRO A 9 7.15 2.13 0.11
C PRO A 9 7.38 3.25 -0.91
N THR A 10 7.97 2.90 -2.05
CA THR A 10 8.02 3.83 -3.19
C THR A 10 6.64 3.91 -3.85
N ARG A 11 6.38 5.02 -4.56
CA ARG A 11 5.13 5.17 -5.34
C ARG A 11 4.95 4.03 -6.35
N GLU A 12 6.05 3.64 -6.99
CA GLU A 12 6.04 2.57 -7.99
C GLU A 12 5.68 1.21 -7.39
N LEU A 13 6.18 0.91 -6.18
CA LEU A 13 5.81 -0.30 -5.46
C LEU A 13 4.31 -0.32 -5.16
N LEU A 14 3.77 0.78 -4.61
CA LEU A 14 2.33 0.89 -4.32
C LEU A 14 1.45 0.79 -5.57
N ARG A 15 1.97 1.22 -6.73
CA ARG A 15 1.24 1.20 -8.00
C ARG A 15 1.19 -0.21 -8.61
N SER A 16 2.30 -0.92 -8.60
CA SER A 16 2.51 -2.15 -9.39
C SER A 16 2.36 -3.44 -8.59
N ALA A 17 2.53 -3.39 -7.26
CA ALA A 17 2.40 -4.58 -6.44
C ALA A 17 0.93 -4.97 -6.24
N PRO A 18 0.63 -6.28 -6.11
CA PRO A 18 -0.68 -6.75 -5.71
C PRO A 18 -1.10 -6.17 -4.36
N LEU A 19 -2.37 -5.80 -4.21
CA LEU A 19 -2.89 -5.19 -2.98
C LEU A 19 -2.69 -6.08 -1.74
N HIS A 20 -2.76 -7.41 -1.90
CA HIS A 20 -2.52 -8.34 -0.80
C HIS A 20 -1.07 -8.29 -0.30
N VAL A 21 -0.10 -8.05 -1.19
CA VAL A 21 1.31 -7.86 -0.84
C VAL A 21 1.47 -6.53 -0.10
N ILE A 22 0.83 -5.46 -0.59
CA ILE A 22 0.85 -4.15 0.07
C ILE A 22 0.29 -4.25 1.49
N VAL A 23 -0.86 -4.90 1.71
CA VAL A 23 -1.43 -5.08 3.04
C VAL A 23 -0.56 -5.95 3.95
N ARG A 24 0.07 -7.00 3.41
CA ARG A 24 0.98 -7.86 4.18
C ARG A 24 2.18 -7.06 4.71
N ASP A 25 2.79 -6.23 3.87
CA ASP A 25 4.03 -5.52 4.19
C ASP A 25 3.76 -4.17 4.90
N PHE A 26 2.59 -3.57 4.64
CA PHE A 26 2.12 -2.27 5.13
C PHE A 26 0.67 -2.38 5.66
N PRO A 27 0.44 -3.05 6.81
CA PRO A 27 -0.91 -3.38 7.30
C PRO A 27 -1.81 -2.17 7.55
N GLU A 28 -1.25 -0.98 7.80
CA GLU A 28 -2.01 0.27 7.94
C GLU A 28 -2.76 0.69 6.67
N THR A 29 -2.39 0.13 5.52
CA THR A 29 -3.05 0.39 4.23
C THR A 29 -4.41 -0.30 4.10
N LEU A 30 -4.70 -1.32 4.92
CA LEU A 30 -5.91 -2.12 4.80
C LEU A 30 -7.18 -1.28 4.94
N GLU A 31 -7.26 -0.42 5.94
CA GLU A 31 -8.45 0.43 6.15
C GLU A 31 -8.64 1.39 4.97
N GLY A 32 -7.56 1.99 4.48
CA GLY A 32 -7.60 2.84 3.28
C GLY A 32 -8.10 2.08 2.05
N ILE A 33 -7.70 0.82 1.84
CA ILE A 33 -8.19 0.01 0.71
C ILE A 33 -9.68 -0.36 0.88
N ARG A 34 -10.12 -0.60 2.12
CA ARG A 34 -11.53 -0.94 2.42
C ARG A 34 -12.48 0.24 2.17
N GLU A 35 -12.03 1.47 2.37
CA GLU A 35 -12.80 2.68 2.03
C GLU A 35 -13.11 2.77 0.53
N TRP A 36 -12.30 2.12 -0.31
CA TRP A 36 -12.50 1.99 -1.76
C TRP A 36 -13.35 0.76 -2.14
N GLY A 37 -13.96 0.08 -1.16
CA GLY A 37 -14.86 -1.03 -1.39
C GLY A 37 -14.18 -2.36 -1.74
N VAL A 38 -12.87 -2.49 -1.57
CA VAL A 38 -12.13 -3.72 -1.86
C VAL A 38 -12.01 -4.57 -0.59
N LEU A 39 -12.61 -5.76 -0.60
CA LEU A 39 -12.51 -6.71 0.50
C LEU A 39 -11.26 -7.59 0.36
N PRO A 40 -10.72 -8.16 1.47
CA PRO A 40 -9.50 -8.95 1.43
C PRO A 40 -9.51 -10.13 0.45
N HIS A 41 -10.65 -10.82 0.29
CA HIS A 41 -10.78 -11.95 -0.64
C HIS A 41 -10.85 -11.52 -2.11
N GLU A 42 -11.07 -10.23 -2.39
CA GLU A 42 -11.17 -9.65 -3.73
C GLU A 42 -9.83 -9.05 -4.19
N MET A 43 -8.84 -8.92 -3.30
CA MET A 43 -7.55 -8.32 -3.62
C MET A 43 -6.83 -9.10 -4.71
N GLY A 44 -6.69 -10.43 -4.55
CA GLY A 44 -6.05 -11.30 -5.54
C GLY A 44 -4.76 -10.68 -6.12
N GLU A 45 -4.62 -10.71 -7.45
CA GLU A 45 -3.52 -10.05 -8.17
C GLU A 45 -3.84 -8.58 -8.57
N ARG A 46 -4.94 -8.01 -8.07
CA ARG A 46 -5.31 -6.62 -8.40
C ARG A 46 -4.30 -5.67 -7.80
N THR A 47 -3.98 -4.64 -8.56
CA THR A 47 -3.11 -3.53 -8.19
C THR A 47 -3.93 -2.29 -7.86
N ALA A 48 -3.30 -1.25 -7.27
CA ALA A 48 -3.98 0.02 -7.02
C ALA A 48 -4.51 0.65 -8.33
N GLY A 49 -3.78 0.48 -9.45
CA GLY A 49 -4.20 0.98 -10.76
C GLY A 49 -5.42 0.27 -11.35
N ASP A 50 -5.68 -0.99 -10.96
CA ASP A 50 -6.89 -1.72 -11.38
C ASP A 50 -8.15 -1.27 -10.61
N ILE A 51 -7.98 -0.70 -9.40
CA ILE A 51 -9.08 -0.19 -8.59
C ILE A 51 -9.42 1.23 -9.01
N ASP A 52 -8.39 2.07 -9.08
CA ASP A 52 -8.51 3.50 -9.33
C ASP A 52 -7.42 3.96 -10.31
N PRO A 53 -7.73 3.97 -11.61
CA PRO A 53 -6.81 4.44 -12.64
C PRO A 53 -6.42 5.92 -12.51
N GLU A 54 -7.23 6.73 -11.83
CA GLU A 54 -6.96 8.16 -11.62
C GLU A 54 -5.88 8.40 -10.56
N GLY A 55 -5.65 7.42 -9.67
CA GLY A 55 -4.53 7.38 -8.74
C GLY A 55 -4.78 8.05 -7.38
N GLN A 56 -6.02 8.39 -7.05
CA GLN A 56 -6.42 8.90 -5.73
C GLN A 56 -6.19 7.83 -4.64
N LEU A 57 -6.47 6.56 -4.92
CA LEU A 57 -6.12 5.45 -4.03
C LEU A 57 -4.61 5.42 -3.76
N LEU A 58 -3.80 5.57 -4.81
CA LEU A 58 -2.34 5.56 -4.69
C LEU A 58 -1.85 6.72 -3.81
N ASP A 59 -2.44 7.91 -3.92
CA ASP A 59 -2.14 9.05 -3.08
C ASP A 59 -2.52 8.81 -1.61
N ALA A 60 -3.68 8.18 -1.36
CA ALA A 60 -4.10 7.79 -0.01
C ALA A 60 -3.15 6.77 0.63
N LEU A 61 -2.71 5.76 -0.14
CA LEU A 61 -1.73 4.76 0.30
C LEU A 61 -0.36 5.38 0.64
N GLN A 62 0.06 6.38 -0.12
CA GLN A 62 1.28 7.14 0.20
C GLN A 62 1.12 7.96 1.47
N ALA A 63 -0.03 8.61 1.66
CA ALA A 63 -0.29 9.42 2.84
C ALA A 63 -0.27 8.55 4.12
N VAL A 64 -0.92 7.39 4.12
CA VAL A 64 -0.98 6.53 5.30
C VAL A 64 0.37 5.89 5.66
N THR A 65 1.25 5.69 4.67
CA THR A 65 2.61 5.14 4.89
C THR A 65 3.68 6.21 5.13
N ALA A 66 3.32 7.50 5.11
CA ALA A 66 4.26 8.62 5.18
C ALA A 66 5.02 8.71 6.52
N TRP A 67 4.49 8.18 7.62
CA TRP A 67 5.17 8.17 8.92
C TRP A 67 6.38 7.23 8.96
N ARG A 68 6.45 6.26 8.04
CA ARG A 68 7.58 5.33 7.96
C ARG A 68 8.86 6.08 7.61
N PRO A 69 10.02 5.62 8.13
CA PRO A 69 11.30 6.13 7.68
C PRO A 69 11.38 5.94 6.16
N GLY A 70 11.91 6.94 5.46
CA GLY A 70 12.20 6.79 4.03
C GLY A 70 13.05 5.56 3.76
N PRO A 71 13.13 5.07 2.51
CA PRO A 71 14.22 4.17 2.16
C PRO A 71 15.50 4.86 2.63
N ALA A 72 16.18 4.28 3.62
CA ALA A 72 17.46 4.79 4.07
C ALA A 72 18.28 4.94 2.79
N ASP A 73 18.86 6.12 2.55
CA ASP A 73 19.77 6.32 1.42
C ASP A 73 20.71 5.12 1.39
N ALA A 74 20.48 4.25 0.41
CA ALA A 74 21.17 2.98 0.25
C ALA A 74 22.39 3.19 -0.64
#